data_AF-A0A8T5WP16-F1
#
_entry.id   AF-A0A8T5WP16-F1
#
_cell.length_a   1.000
_cell.length_b   1.000
_cell.length_c   1.000
_cell.angle_alpha   90.00
_cell.angle_beta   90.00
_cell.angle_gamma   90.00
#
_symmetry.space_group_name_H-M   'P 1'
#
loop_
_entity.id
_entity.type
_entity.pdbx_description
1 polymer ?
#
loop_
_entity_poly.entity_id
_entity_poly.type
_entity_poly.pdbx_seq_one_letter_code
_entity_poly.pdbx_strand_id
1 'polypeptide(L)'
;MDTYNKPVEMGDEIEVTIESTGAKGDGIAKVNNFVVIVPGAKEGDKVKVKITRVLKKMAFAEIVTGESSSSTSSESNEDGEESYDQAEEQSDDEEN
;
A
#
# COMPACT_ATOMS: atom_id res chain seq x y z
N MET A 1 3.34 24.50 -15.80
CA MET A 1 2.14 24.85 -15.04
C MET A 1 1.19 23.67 -15.05
N ASP A 2 1.61 22.56 -14.43
CA ASP A 2 1.33 22.17 -13.01
C ASP A 2 -0.03 21.46 -12.99
N THR A 3 -0.20 20.22 -12.56
CA THR A 3 0.57 19.28 -11.77
C THR A 3 0.04 17.90 -12.18
N TYR A 4 0.90 16.94 -12.48
CA TYR A 4 0.46 15.54 -12.45
C TYR A 4 0.05 15.30 -11.00
N ASN A 5 -1.26 15.34 -10.74
CA ASN A 5 -1.87 15.19 -9.43
C ASN A 5 -1.66 13.74 -8.99
N LYS A 6 -0.40 13.41 -8.69
CA LYS A 6 -0.05 12.15 -8.05
C LYS A 6 -0.72 12.23 -6.69
N PRO A 7 -1.54 11.23 -6.32
CA PRO A 7 -2.28 11.27 -5.06
C PRO A 7 -1.37 11.31 -3.84
N VAL A 8 -0.06 11.05 -4.02
CA VAL A 8 0.97 11.06 -2.98
C VAL A 8 2.26 11.69 -3.50
N GLU A 9 2.92 12.51 -2.68
CA GLU A 9 4.27 13.02 -2.92
C GLU A 9 5.28 12.45 -1.92
N MET A 10 6.56 12.42 -2.30
CA MET A 10 7.63 11.99 -1.41
C MET A 10 7.81 13.02 -0.29
N GLY A 11 7.75 12.57 0.95
CA GLY A 11 7.84 13.40 2.15
C GLY A 11 6.50 13.79 2.75
N ASP A 12 5.39 13.54 2.05
CA ASP A 12 4.05 13.82 2.57
C ASP A 12 3.67 12.86 3.69
N GLU A 13 3.00 13.43 4.69
CA GLU A 13 2.44 12.69 5.82
C GLU A 13 0.92 12.60 5.64
N ILE A 14 0.45 11.40 5.33
CA ILE A 14 -0.97 11.13 5.11
C ILE A 14 -1.47 10.08 6.09
N GLU A 15 -2.74 10.17 6.44
CA GLU A 15 -3.41 9.15 7.23
C GLU A 15 -4.00 8.11 6.29
N VAL A 16 -3.56 6.86 6.43
CA VAL A 16 -4.04 5.74 5.62
C VAL A 16 -4.67 4.69 6.52
N THR A 17 -5.70 4.03 5.99
CA THR A 17 -6.30 2.85 6.62
C THR A 17 -5.72 1.62 5.95
N ILE A 18 -5.18 0.70 6.74
CA ILE A 18 -4.68 -0.56 6.22
C ILE A 18 -5.87 -1.45 5.88
N GLU A 19 -5.98 -1.85 4.62
CA GLU A 19 -7.09 -2.70 4.15
C GLU A 19 -6.76 -4.19 4.28
N SER A 20 -5.47 -4.54 4.23
CA SER A 20 -5.02 -5.92 4.37
C SER A 20 -3.59 -5.97 4.89
N THR A 21 -3.22 -7.10 5.51
CA THR A 21 -1.82 -7.36 5.91
C THR A 21 -1.24 -8.50 5.08
N GLY A 22 -0.05 -8.32 4.52
CA GLY A 22 0.68 -9.37 3.81
C GLY A 22 1.22 -10.46 4.74
N ALA A 23 1.62 -11.59 4.16
CA ALA A 23 2.09 -12.76 4.91
C ALA A 23 3.32 -12.51 5.82
N LYS A 24 4.09 -11.46 5.53
CA LYS A 24 5.27 -11.04 6.30
C LYS A 24 4.95 -10.03 7.43
N GLY A 25 3.68 -9.62 7.56
CA GLY A 25 3.27 -8.56 8.48
C GLY A 25 3.39 -7.14 7.90
N ASP A 26 3.44 -7.02 6.57
CA ASP A 26 3.44 -5.74 5.87
C ASP A 26 2.00 -5.25 5.69
N GLY A 27 1.70 -4.04 6.16
CA GLY A 27 0.39 -3.43 5.96
C GLY A 27 0.25 -2.90 4.53
N ILE A 28 -0.85 -3.26 3.88
CA ILE A 28 -1.19 -2.85 2.52
C ILE A 28 -2.36 -1.87 2.60
N ALA A 29 -2.13 -0.64 2.16
CA ALA A 29 -3.16 0.39 2.04
C ALA A 29 -3.37 0.77 0.56
N LYS A 30 -4.62 0.86 0.12
CA LYS A 30 -4.97 1.31 -1.24
C LYS A 30 -5.58 2.71 -1.18
N VAL A 31 -4.96 3.66 -1.86
CA VAL A 31 -5.42 5.05 -1.93
C VAL A 31 -5.67 5.40 -3.39
N ASN A 32 -6.92 5.57 -3.82
CA ASN A 32 -7.25 5.99 -5.20
C ASN A 32 -6.53 5.17 -6.29
N ASN A 33 -6.58 3.83 -6.20
CA ASN A 33 -5.89 2.92 -7.12
C ASN A 33 -4.34 2.99 -7.05
N PHE A 34 -3.81 3.43 -5.91
CA PHE A 34 -2.38 3.49 -5.64
C PHE A 34 -2.06 2.67 -4.39
N VAL A 35 -1.06 1.80 -4.48
CA VAL A 35 -0.71 0.86 -3.40
C VAL A 35 0.36 1.47 -2.51
N VAL A 36 0.13 1.51 -1.21
CA VAL A 36 1.08 2.00 -0.20
C VAL A 36 1.43 0.85 0.73
N ILE A 37 2.71 0.49 0.76
CA ILE A 37 3.25 -0.55 1.64
C ILE A 37 3.79 0.10 2.90
N VAL A 38 3.29 -0.36 4.05
CA VAL A 38 3.59 0.16 5.38
C VAL A 38 4.05 -1.01 6.27
N PRO A 39 5.36 -1.24 6.43
CA PRO A 39 5.84 -2.33 7.26
C PRO A 39 5.44 -2.13 8.72
N GLY A 40 4.98 -3.19 9.37
CA GLY A 40 4.57 -3.15 10.77
C GLY A 40 3.17 -2.59 11.03
N ALA A 41 2.38 -2.30 10.00
CA ALA A 41 0.97 -1.93 10.14
C ALA A 41 0.05 -3.17 9.98
N LYS A 42 -1.09 -3.19 10.67
CA LYS A 42 -2.04 -4.31 10.64
C LYS A 42 -3.36 -3.90 9.99
N GLU A 43 -4.07 -4.89 9.45
CA GLU A 43 -5.40 -4.71 8.86
C GLU A 43 -6.36 -4.04 9.84
N GLY A 44 -7.06 -3.01 9.36
CA GLY A 44 -7.98 -2.21 10.16
C GLY A 44 -7.32 -1.07 10.94
N ASP A 45 -5.99 -1.00 10.99
CA ASP A 45 -5.31 0.10 11.65
C ASP A 45 -5.40 1.40 10.83
N LYS A 46 -5.63 2.50 11.54
CA LYS A 46 -5.48 3.86 11.01
C LYS A 46 -4.22 4.46 11.57
N VAL A 47 -3.20 4.57 10.73
CA VAL A 47 -1.89 5.10 11.11
C VAL A 47 -1.52 6.26 10.19
N LYS A 48 -0.81 7.23 10.77
CA LYS A 48 -0.18 8.28 9.98
C LYS A 48 1.14 7.77 9.44
N VAL A 49 1.28 7.81 8.12
CA VAL A 49 2.45 7.32 7.41
C VAL A 49 3.09 8.45 6.63
N LYS A 50 4.41 8.41 6.52
CA LYS A 50 5.19 9.35 5.71
C LYS A 50 5.74 8.63 4.51
N ILE A 51 5.42 9.15 3.33
CA ILE A 51 5.91 8.60 2.07
C ILE A 51 7.41 8.85 1.98
N THR A 52 8.22 7.79 1.92
CA THR A 52 9.67 7.92 1.77
C THR A 52 10.14 7.59 0.37
N ARG A 53 9.40 6.75 -0.37
CA ARG A 53 9.70 6.44 -1.77
C ARG A 53 8.41 6.29 -2.57
N VAL A 54 8.34 6.96 -3.72
CA VAL A 54 7.23 6.85 -4.68
C VAL A 54 7.72 6.14 -5.94
N LEU A 55 7.04 5.07 -6.34
CA LEU A 55 7.27 4.33 -7.58
C LEU A 55 6.14 4.64 -8.59
N LYS A 56 6.14 3.94 -9.74
CA LYS A 56 5.25 4.21 -10.87
C LYS A 56 3.77 3.88 -10.60
N LYS A 57 3.50 2.88 -9.74
CA LYS A 57 2.15 2.44 -9.32
C LYS A 57 1.99 2.21 -7.81
N MET A 58 3.09 2.35 -7.06
CA MET A 58 3.18 1.98 -5.64
C MET A 58 4.03 2.99 -4.86
N ALA A 59 3.89 3.08 -3.55
CA ALA A 59 4.83 3.81 -2.69
C ALA A 59 5.16 3.03 -1.42
N PHE A 60 6.34 3.32 -0.88
CA PHE A 60 6.74 2.91 0.45
C PHE A 60 6.56 4.08 1.40
N ALA A 61 5.96 3.78 2.55
CA ALA A 61 5.74 4.74 3.60
C ALA A 61 6.16 4.16 4.96
N GLU A 62 6.63 5.01 5.84
CA GLU A 62 7.02 4.64 7.20
C GLU A 62 6.00 5.22 8.19
N ILE A 63 5.69 4.47 9.25
CA ILE A 63 4.76 4.91 10.29
C ILE A 63 5.42 6.03 11.09
N VAL A 64 4.85 7.24 11.05
CA VAL A 64 5.33 8.38 11.85
C VAL A 64 4.63 8.49 13.19
N THR A 65 3.39 8.01 13.28
CA THR A 65 2.61 8.05 14.52
C THR A 65 1.73 6.81 14.61
N GLY A 66 2.29 5.74 15.18
CA GLY A 66 1.60 4.49 15.46
C GLY A 66 2.41 3.67 16.45
N GLU A 67 1.74 3.03 17.42
CA GLU A 67 2.37 2.25 18.50
C GLU A 67 2.96 0.88 18.04
N SER A 68 3.52 0.80 16.83
CA SER A 68 4.07 -0.47 16.34
C SER A 68 5.57 -0.57 16.63
N SER A 69 5.90 -1.09 17.80
CA SER A 69 7.24 -1.58 18.11
C SER A 69 7.52 -2.85 17.29
N SER A 70 8.41 -2.82 16.30
CA SER A 70 9.46 -3.84 16.10
C SER A 70 10.16 -3.69 14.72
N SER A 71 11.43 -3.32 14.80
CA SER A 71 12.60 -3.98 14.23
C SER A 71 12.68 -4.37 12.74
N THR A 72 13.82 -3.94 12.18
CA THR A 72 14.67 -4.62 11.19
C THR A 72 14.53 -4.16 9.73
N SER A 73 15.43 -3.23 9.40
CA SER A 73 15.90 -2.89 8.07
C SER A 73 16.33 -4.13 7.27
N SER A 74 15.68 -4.34 6.13
CA SER A 74 16.24 -5.09 5.02
C SER A 74 15.76 -4.46 3.73
N GLU A 75 16.56 -3.52 3.24
CA GLU A 75 16.59 -3.08 1.85
C GLU A 75 16.75 -4.31 0.96
N SER A 76 15.85 -4.50 0.00
CA SER A 76 16.18 -5.15 -1.27
C SER A 76 15.19 -4.66 -2.33
N ASN A 77 15.79 -4.05 -3.34
CA ASN A 77 15.13 -3.53 -4.52
C ASN A 77 14.56 -4.70 -5.32
N GLU A 78 13.24 -4.82 -5.42
CA GLU A 78 12.62 -5.70 -6.40
C GLU A 78 11.43 -4.95 -7.01
N ASP A 79 11.55 -4.70 -8.32
CA ASP A 79 10.55 -4.17 -9.22
C ASP A 79 9.33 -5.11 -9.16
N GLY A 80 8.40 -4.82 -8.24
CA GLY A 80 7.25 -5.67 -7.94
C GLY A 80 6.16 -5.55 -9.01
N GLU A 81 6.29 -6.35 -10.06
CA GLU A 81 5.16 -6.74 -10.91
C GLU A 81 4.29 -7.76 -10.15
N GLU A 82 3.51 -7.32 -9.16
CA GLU A 82 2.48 -8.16 -8.56
C GLU A 82 1.16 -7.95 -9.32
N SER A 83 0.85 -8.93 -10.17
CA SER A 83 -0.44 -9.12 -10.82
C SER A 83 -1.49 -9.27 -9.73
N TYR A 84 -2.20 -8.19 -9.41
CA TYR A 84 -3.41 -8.22 -8.60
C TYR A 84 -4.40 -9.19 -9.25
N ASP A 85 -4.64 -10.30 -8.55
CA ASP A 85 -5.55 -11.38 -8.92
C ASP A 85 -6.87 -10.80 -9.43
N GLN A 86 -7.07 -10.94 -10.73
CA GLN A 86 -8.36 -10.70 -11.36
C GLN A 86 -9.22 -11.92 -11.00
N ALA A 87 -9.85 -11.88 -9.83
CA ALA A 87 -11.05 -12.66 -9.61
C ALA A 87 -12.13 -12.09 -10.55
N GLU A 88 -12.06 -12.49 -11.82
CA GLU A 88 -13.21 -12.44 -12.73
C GLU A 88 -14.22 -13.45 -12.21
N GLU A 89 -15.05 -13.02 -11.27
CA GLU A 89 -16.38 -13.61 -11.11
C GLU A 89 -17.22 -13.15 -12.32
N GLN A 90 -17.43 -14.05 -13.26
CA GLN A 90 -18.63 -14.04 -14.11
C GLN A 90 -19.19 -15.46 -14.05
N SER A 91 -20.05 -15.74 -13.07
CA SER A 91 -21.52 -15.60 -13.15
C SER A 91 -22.13 -16.49 -14.23
N ASP A 92 -22.91 -17.47 -13.76
CA ASP A 92 -23.94 -18.23 -14.47
C ASP A 92 -24.42 -17.60 -15.78
N ASP A 93 -24.44 -18.40 -16.84
CA ASP A 93 -25.51 -18.31 -17.83
C ASP A 93 -25.88 -19.72 -18.30
N GLU A 94 -27.11 -20.07 -17.95
CA GLU A 94 -27.90 -21.21 -18.33
C GLU A 94 -28.19 -21.17 -19.84
N GLU A 95 -27.85 -22.20 -20.62
CA GLU A 95 -28.77 -22.67 -21.68
C GLU A 95 -28.43 -24.07 -22.25
N ASN A 96 -29.47 -24.92 -22.20
CA ASN A 96 -29.84 -26.06 -23.05
C ASN A 96 -29.17 -27.43 -22.86
#